data_AF-A0A451AMP5-F1
#
_entry.id   AF-A0A451AMP5-F1
#
_cell.length_a   1.000
_cell.length_b   1.000
_cell.length_c   1.000
_cell.angle_alpha   90.00
_cell.angle_beta   90.00
_cell.angle_gamma   90.00
#
_symmetry.space_group_name_H-M   'P 1'
#
loop_
_entity.id
_entity.type
_entity.pdbx_description
1 polymer ?
#
loop_
_entity_poly.entity_id
_entity_poly.type
_entity_poly.pdbx_seq_one_letter_code
_entity_poly.pdbx_strand_id
1 'polypeptide(L)' 'MEVLLATKEANPKLSVQLVIRETLKPRDVPDDLPLPPSTVHRLLTRHGLMSGSDSQDTDTDRRRFAFQSP' A
#
# COMPACT_ATOMS: atom_id res chain seq x y z
N MET A 1 -7.46 -11.03 2.54
CA MET A 1 -6.63 -9.83 2.86
C MET A 1 -5.57 -10.16 3.90
N GLU A 2 -5.88 -10.94 4.94
CA GLU A 2 -4.92 -11.38 5.96
C GLU A 2 -3.68 -12.08 5.40
N VAL A 3 -3.83 -12.89 4.33
CA VAL A 3 -2.72 -13.57 3.65
C VAL A 3 -1.67 -12.57 3.12
N LEU A 4 -2.08 -11.40 2.60
CA LEU A 4 -1.15 -10.37 2.12
C LEU A 4 -0.30 -9.78 3.26
N LEU A 5 -0.92 -9.59 4.42
CA LEU A 5 -0.24 -9.10 5.62
C LEU A 5 0.76 -10.14 6.11
N ALA A 6 0.32 -11.39 6.30
CA ALA A 6 1.17 -12.48 6.76
C ALA A 6 2.37 -12.72 5.83
N THR A 7 2.18 -12.66 4.50
CA THR A 7 3.27 -12.79 3.53
C THR A 7 4.31 -11.68 3.65
N LYS A 8 3.88 -10.42 3.85
CA LYS A 8 4.79 -9.29 4.02
C LYS A 8 5.46 -9.26 5.39
N GLU A 9 4.77 -9.67 6.45
CA GLU A 9 5.32 -9.81 7.80
C GLU A 9 6.40 -10.91 7.85
N ALA A 10 6.13 -12.07 7.23
CA ALA A 10 7.11 -13.15 7.12
C ALA A 10 8.35 -12.74 6.31
N ASN A 11 8.18 -11.85 5.32
CA ASN A 11 9.27 -11.36 4.47
C ASN A 11 9.20 -9.84 4.24
N PRO A 12 9.68 -9.02 5.19
CA PRO A 12 9.56 -7.56 5.13
C PRO A 12 10.27 -6.91 3.94
N LYS A 13 11.20 -7.63 3.29
CA LYS A 13 11.96 -7.13 2.12
C LYS A 13 11.20 -7.26 0.80
N LEU A 14 10.05 -7.95 0.77
CA LEU A 14 9.28 -8.12 -0.46
C LEU A 14 8.71 -6.79 -0.95
N SER A 15 8.84 -6.52 -2.24
CA SER A 15 8.09 -5.45 -2.91
C SER A 15 6.62 -5.82 -3.00
N VAL A 16 5.74 -4.82 -3.22
CA VAL A 16 4.29 -5.03 -3.37
C VAL A 16 3.98 -6.07 -4.45
N GLN A 17 4.67 -6.02 -5.58
CA GLN A 17 4.51 -6.96 -6.69
C GLN A 17 4.87 -8.39 -6.27
N LEU A 18 5.94 -8.56 -5.50
CA LEU A 18 6.33 -9.88 -4.99
C LEU A 18 5.34 -10.39 -3.95
N VAL A 19 4.83 -9.53 -3.05
CA VAL A 19 3.77 -9.93 -2.11
C VAL A 19 2.55 -10.45 -2.88
N ILE A 20 2.06 -9.73 -3.89
CA ILE A 20 0.94 -10.17 -4.73
C ILE A 20 1.24 -11.53 -5.36
N ARG A 21 2.40 -11.67 -5.99
CA ARG A 21 2.80 -12.92 -6.64
C ARG A 21 2.87 -14.08 -5.65
N GLU A 22 3.51 -13.88 -4.49
CA GLU A 22 3.61 -14.91 -3.45
C GLU A 22 2.23 -15.29 -2.90
N THR A 23 1.31 -14.34 -2.75
CA THR A 23 -0.07 -14.64 -2.31
C THR A 23 -0.92 -15.35 -3.36
N LEU A 24 -0.57 -15.23 -4.64
CA LEU A 24 -1.25 -15.91 -5.75
C LEU A 24 -0.64 -17.28 -6.08
N LYS A 25 0.53 -17.64 -5.50
CA LYS A 25 1.11 -18.99 -5.66
C LYS A 25 0.26 -20.09 -5.00
N PRO A 26 -0.28 -19.89 -3.78
CA PRO A 26 -1.25 -20.81 -3.22
C PRO A 26 -2.51 -20.84 -4.09
N ARG A 27 -2.93 -22.04 -4.50
CA ARG A 27 -4.10 -22.31 -5.35
C ARG A 27 -5.46 -21.94 -4.71
N ASP A 28 -5.43 -21.34 -3.53
CA ASP A 28 -6.59 -21.01 -2.69
C ASP A 28 -7.08 -19.57 -2.87
N VAL A 29 -6.36 -18.76 -3.64
CA VAL A 29 -6.84 -17.43 -4.05
C VAL A 29 -7.48 -17.55 -5.42
N PRO A 30 -8.75 -17.13 -5.59
CA PRO A 30 -9.40 -17.13 -6.90
C PRO A 30 -8.60 -16.28 -7.88
N ASP A 31 -8.22 -16.87 -9.02
CA ASP A 31 -7.48 -16.18 -10.11
C ASP A 31 -8.22 -14.94 -10.62
N ASP A 32 -9.54 -14.88 -10.42
CA ASP A 32 -10.43 -13.83 -10.92
C ASP A 32 -10.59 -12.64 -9.96
N LEU A 33 -9.87 -12.63 -8.82
CA LEU A 33 -9.86 -11.46 -7.94
C LEU A 33 -8.74 -10.50 -8.38
N PRO A 34 -9.06 -9.38 -9.06
CA PRO A 34 -8.05 -8.37 -9.31
C PRO A 34 -7.52 -7.87 -7.96
N LEU A 35 -6.21 -7.97 -7.77
CA LEU A 35 -5.49 -7.39 -6.64
C LEU A 35 -4.66 -6.21 -7.17
N PRO A 36 -5.26 -5.00 -7.31
CA PRO A 36 -4.53 -3.84 -7.77
C PRO A 36 -3.34 -3.54 -6.85
N PRO A 37 -2.15 -3.31 -7.40
CA PRO A 37 -0.96 -2.96 -6.61
C PRO A 37 -1.18 -1.75 -5.68
N SER A 38 -1.98 -0.77 -6.09
CA SER A 38 -2.32 0.39 -5.28
C SER A 38 -3.14 0.04 -4.04
N THR A 39 -4.07 -0.91 -4.15
CA THR A 39 -4.86 -1.40 -3.02
C THR A 39 -3.99 -2.17 -2.04
N VAL A 40 -3.10 -3.02 -2.55
CA VAL A 40 -2.15 -3.78 -1.71
C VAL A 40 -1.17 -2.84 -1.03
N HIS A 41 -0.63 -1.85 -1.74
CA HIS A 41 0.22 -0.82 -1.15
C HIS A 41 -0.51 -0.10 0.00
N ARG A 42 -1.72 0.44 -0.25
CA ARG A 42 -2.51 1.14 0.77
C ARG A 42 -2.81 0.25 1.99
N LEU A 43 -3.12 -1.03 1.76
CA LEU A 43 -3.31 -2.01 2.83
C LEU A 43 -2.03 -2.16 3.66
N LEU A 44 -0.90 -2.47 3.02
CA LEU A 44 0.37 -2.69 3.72
C LEU A 44 0.85 -1.43 4.45
N THR A 45 0.67 -0.24 3.87
CA THR A 45 0.96 1.05 4.52
C THR A 45 0.08 1.29 5.75
N ARG A 46 -1.24 1.04 5.67
CA ARG A 46 -2.16 1.17 6.81
C ARG A 46 -1.76 0.26 7.99
N HIS A 47 -1.14 -0.87 7.69
CA HIS A 47 -0.63 -1.82 8.68
C HIS A 47 0.83 -1.57 9.09
N GLY A 48 1.46 -0.48 8.64
CA GLY A 48 2.84 -0.13 9.00
C GLY A 48 3.92 -0.99 8.34
N LEU A 49 3.56 -1.84 7.37
CA LEU A 49 4.46 -2.81 6.73
C LEU A 49 5.24 -2.23 5.54
N MET A 50 5.04 -0.95 5.22
CA MET A 50 5.72 -0.23 4.13
C MET A 50 6.57 0.95 4.60
N SER A 51 6.80 1.08 5.91
CA SER A 51 7.53 2.21 6.49
C SER A 51 9.04 2.10 6.23
N GLY A 52 9.49 2.68 5.12
CA GLY A 52 10.73 3.44 5.09
C GLY A 52 10.36 4.90 5.33
N SER A 53 10.93 5.51 6.37
CA SER A 53 10.81 6.92 6.77
C SER A 53 9.38 7.44 6.99
N ASP A 54 9.03 7.51 8.27
CA ASP A 54 8.29 8.60 8.88
C ASP A 54 7.26 9.38 8.04
N SER A 55 6.00 9.24 8.46
CA SER A 55 5.34 10.38 9.08
C SER A 55 5.32 11.68 8.28
N GLN A 56 4.75 11.66 7.06
CA GLN A 56 4.12 12.86 6.51
C GLN A 56 2.81 12.45 5.83
N ASP A 57 1.79 12.26 6.65
CA ASP A 57 0.47 12.83 6.37
C ASP A 57 0.67 14.35 6.16
N THR A 58 1.24 14.74 5.03
CA THR A 58 1.01 16.07 4.51
C THR A 58 -0.35 16.04 3.84
N ASP A 59 -1.37 16.09 4.68
CA ASP A 59 -2.53 16.96 4.52
C ASP A 59 -2.04 18.41 4.35
N THR A 60 -1.21 18.64 3.32
CA THR A 60 -0.92 20.00 2.85
C THR A 60 -2.10 20.32 1.96
N ASP A 61 -3.17 20.82 2.57
CA ASP A 61 -4.18 21.57 1.85
C ASP A 61 -3.46 22.68 1.08
N ARG A 62 -3.30 22.48 -0.24
CA ARG A 62 -2.59 23.39 -1.15
C ARG A 62 -3.48 24.56 -1.59
N ARG A 63 -4.52 24.93 -0.85
CA ARG A 63 -5.36 26.08 -1.19
C ARG A 63 -4.71 27.38 -0.69
N ARG A 64 -3.64 27.79 -1.37
CA ARG A 64 -3.17 29.18 -1.31
C ARG A 64 -3.98 30.02 -2.28
N PHE A 65 -5.14 30.52 -1.84
CA PHE A 65 -5.81 31.62 -2.53
C PHE A 65 -5.21 32.93 -2.03
N ALA A 66 -4.25 33.48 -2.77
CA ALA A 66 -3.83 34.86 -2.60
C ALA A 66 -4.67 35.74 -3.53
N PHE A 67 -5.55 36.56 -2.96
CA PHE A 67 -6.17 37.67 -3.69
C PHE A 67 -5.21 38.85 -3.64
N GLN A 68 -4.62 39.22 -4.77
CA GLN A 68 -3.94 40.50 -4.93
C GLN A 68 -4.96 41.49 -5.51
N SER A 69 -5.46 42.42 -4.70
CA SER A 69 -6.19 43.60 -5.17
C SER A 69 -5.19 44.70 -5.53
N PRO A 70 -5.27 45.22 -6.75
CA PRO A 70 -5.46 46.65 -6.96
C PRO A 70 -6.60 46.96 -7.94
#